data_AF-A0A7Y5V6J4-F1
#
_entry.id   AF-A0A7Y5V6J4-F1
#
_cell.length_a   1.000
_cell.length_b   1.000
_cell.length_c   1.000
_cell.angle_alpha   90.00
_cell.angle_beta   90.00
_cell.angle_gamma   90.00
#
_symmetry.space_group_name_H-M   'P 1'
#
loop_
_entity.id
_entity.type
_entity.pdbx_description
1 polymer ?
#
loop_
_entity_poly.entity_id
_entity_poly.type
_entity_poly.pdbx_seq_one_letter_code
_entity_poly.pdbx_strand_id
1 'polypeptide(L)'
;MKESSVIVLVADGLTPDALARAMADGDVPELASLAAAGGLHTITTVFPSVTGVAYLPMLTGWHPGPAGVPGLRWYDRSRRVPALLGHSRSYVGPQVRRIDGDLA
;
A
#
# COMPACT_ATOMS: atom_id res chain seq x y z
N MET A 1 8.42 31.83 -5.22
CA MET A 1 8.18 30.99 -4.02
C MET A 1 8.78 29.64 -4.30
N LYS A 2 9.53 29.03 -3.37
CA LYS A 2 10.08 27.69 -3.58
C LYS A 2 8.95 26.70 -3.35
N GLU A 3 8.62 25.91 -4.37
CA GLU A 3 7.62 24.85 -4.20
C GLU A 3 8.16 23.79 -3.22
N SER A 4 7.31 23.38 -2.30
CA SER A 4 7.61 22.29 -1.36
C SER A 4 7.20 20.97 -2.02
N SER A 5 8.17 20.07 -2.21
CA SER A 5 7.91 18.70 -2.67
C SER A 5 7.64 17.78 -1.49
N VAL A 6 6.72 16.83 -1.67
CA VAL A 6 6.45 15.75 -0.71
C VAL A 6 6.91 14.43 -1.32
N ILE A 7 7.65 13.63 -0.56
CA ILE A 7 8.08 12.28 -0.94
C ILE A 7 7.47 11.29 0.06
N VAL A 8 6.74 10.30 -0.47
CA VAL A 8 6.22 9.17 0.32
C VAL A 8 7.04 7.94 -0.02
N LEU A 9 7.81 7.44 0.95
CA LEU A 9 8.56 6.19 0.83
C LEU A 9 7.73 5.04 1.41
N VAL A 10 7.50 3.99 0.61
CA VAL A 10 6.82 2.77 1.06
C VAL A 10 7.82 1.62 1.04
N ALA A 11 8.17 1.11 2.22
CA ALA A 11 9.01 -0.07 2.38
C ALA A 11 8.13 -1.33 2.52
N ASP A 12 7.91 -2.04 1.40
CA ASP A 12 7.04 -3.22 1.38
C ASP A 12 7.54 -4.31 2.35
N GLY A 13 6.63 -4.80 3.21
CA GLY A 13 6.93 -5.83 4.20
C GLY A 13 7.82 -5.42 5.38
N LEU A 14 8.23 -4.14 5.50
CA LEU A 14 9.03 -3.67 6.62
C LEU A 14 8.19 -3.63 7.91
N THR A 15 8.59 -4.41 8.91
CA THR A 15 7.94 -4.38 10.23
C THR A 15 8.55 -3.29 11.13
N PRO A 16 7.79 -2.76 12.11
CA PRO A 16 8.31 -1.78 13.06
C PRO A 16 9.57 -2.25 13.80
N ASP A 17 9.59 -3.52 14.22
CA ASP A 17 10.73 -4.10 14.95
C ASP A 17 11.99 -4.21 14.08
N ALA A 18 11.83 -4.53 12.79
CA ALA A 18 12.96 -4.60 11.86
C ALA A 18 13.57 -3.21 11.63
N LEU A 19 12.73 -2.18 11.45
CA LEU A 19 13.18 -0.80 11.31
C LEU A 19 13.89 -0.30 12.58
N ALA A 20 13.30 -0.55 13.75
CA ALA A 20 13.88 -0.14 15.03
C ALA A 20 15.27 -0.75 15.26
N ARG A 21 15.45 -2.03 14.94
CA ARG A 21 16.75 -2.71 15.02
C ARG A 21 17.77 -2.10 14.06
N ALA A 22 17.41 -1.95 12.78
CA ALA A 22 18.30 -1.35 11.78
C ALA A 22 18.73 0.08 12.15
N MET A 23 17.87 0.87 12.78
CA MET A 23 18.21 2.20 13.29
C MET A 23 19.17 2.12 14.49
N ALA A 24 18.93 1.19 15.42
CA ALA A 24 19.77 1.00 16.60
C ALA A 24 21.18 0.47 16.26
N ASP A 25 21.27 -0.41 15.25
CA ASP A 25 22.52 -0.99 14.77
C ASP A 25 23.32 -0.01 13.88
N GLY A 26 22.70 1.11 13.49
CA GLY A 26 23.33 2.14 12.66
C GLY A 26 23.33 1.84 11.16
N ASP A 27 22.53 0.87 10.70
CA ASP A 27 22.43 0.48 9.29
C ASP A 27 21.70 1.52 8.43
N VAL A 28 20.76 2.26 9.04
CA VAL A 28 19.94 3.30 8.38
C VAL A 28 20.01 4.65 9.09
N PRO A 29 21.20 5.26 9.20
CA PRO A 29 21.43 6.45 10.03
C PRO A 29 20.59 7.66 9.58
N GLU A 30 20.33 7.80 8.28
CA GLU A 30 19.50 8.89 7.76
C GLU A 30 18.01 8.75 8.13
N LEU A 31 17.49 7.51 8.17
CA LEU A 31 16.13 7.27 8.68
C LEU A 31 16.06 7.52 10.19
N ALA A 32 17.12 7.21 10.94
CA ALA A 32 17.23 7.56 12.35
C ALA A 32 17.22 9.07 12.59
N SER A 33 17.96 9.83 11.79
CA SER A 33 17.97 11.29 11.80
C SER A 33 16.59 11.88 11.48
N LEU A 34 15.91 11.38 10.44
CA LEU A 34 14.56 11.82 10.08
C LEU A 34 13.53 11.55 11.18
N ALA A 35 13.59 10.37 11.82
CA ALA A 35 12.72 10.02 12.93
C ALA A 35 12.93 10.95 14.14
N ALA A 36 14.18 11.31 14.45
CA ALA A 36 14.52 12.21 15.54
C ALA A 36 14.12 13.68 15.27
N ALA A 37 14.23 14.14 14.01
CA ALA A 37 13.86 15.49 13.62
C ALA A 37 12.33 15.69 13.47
N GLY A 38 11.59 14.60 13.20
CA GLY A 38 10.14 14.60 13.03
C GLY A 38 9.45 13.71 14.06
N GLY A 39 9.09 12.49 13.64
CA GLY A 39 8.46 11.52 14.51
C GLY A 39 8.47 10.10 13.94
N LEU A 40 8.32 9.12 14.82
CA LEU A 40 8.18 7.71 14.49
C LEU A 40 6.94 7.17 15.18
N HIS A 41 6.02 6.60 14.39
CA HIS A 41 4.74 6.09 14.89
C HIS A 41 4.46 4.71 14.33
N THR A 42 4.08 3.78 15.21
CA THR A 42 3.54 2.49 14.80
C THR A 42 2.08 2.66 14.40
N ILE A 43 1.72 2.18 13.20
CA ILE A 43 0.36 2.23 12.67
C ILE A 43 -0.12 0.81 12.31
N THR A 44 -1.43 0.63 12.28
CA THR A 44 -2.06 -0.63 11.87
C THR A 44 -2.50 -0.52 10.40
N THR A 45 -2.09 -1.49 9.59
CA THR A 45 -2.54 -1.58 8.19
C THR A 45 -3.95 -2.19 8.11
N VAL A 46 -4.50 -2.20 6.91
CA VAL A 46 -5.79 -2.83 6.62
C VAL A 46 -5.68 -4.34 6.49
N PHE A 47 -6.80 -5.02 6.68
CA PHE A 47 -6.94 -6.42 6.29
C PHE A 47 -7.66 -6.52 4.93
N PRO A 48 -7.16 -7.33 3.97
CA PRO A 48 -5.92 -8.10 4.01
C PRO A 48 -4.66 -7.21 3.85
N SER A 49 -3.60 -7.50 4.60
CA SER A 49 -2.34 -6.76 4.60
C SER A 49 -1.43 -7.20 3.44
N VAL A 50 -1.92 -7.06 2.22
CA VAL A 50 -1.21 -7.45 0.99
C VAL A 50 -0.86 -6.22 0.15
N THR A 51 0.23 -6.30 -0.61
CA THR A 51 0.73 -5.25 -1.51
C THR A 51 -0.40 -4.67 -2.37
N GLY A 52 -0.39 -3.35 -2.56
CA GLY A 52 -1.42 -2.60 -3.29
C GLY A 52 -2.63 -2.25 -2.41
N VAL A 53 -3.27 -3.27 -1.81
CA VAL A 53 -4.43 -3.07 -0.91
C VAL A 53 -4.01 -2.30 0.35
N ALA A 54 -2.85 -2.65 0.92
CA ALA A 54 -2.29 -1.98 2.08
C ALA A 54 -1.92 -0.50 1.84
N TYR A 55 -1.66 -0.13 0.59
CA TYR A 55 -1.24 1.23 0.22
C TYR A 55 -2.42 2.14 -0.07
N LEU A 56 -3.57 1.57 -0.40
CA LEU A 56 -4.75 2.33 -0.80
C LEU A 56 -5.17 3.38 0.25
N PRO A 57 -5.24 3.07 1.56
CA PRO A 57 -5.58 4.06 2.58
C PRO A 57 -4.52 5.15 2.72
N MET A 58 -3.23 4.84 2.47
CA MET A 58 -2.15 5.83 2.54
C MET A 58 -2.27 6.87 1.42
N LEU A 59 -2.77 6.46 0.25
CA LEU A 59 -2.90 7.32 -0.93
C LEU A 59 -4.25 8.04 -1.02
N THR A 60 -5.32 7.40 -0.55
CA THR A 60 -6.70 7.88 -0.75
C THR A 60 -7.41 8.25 0.53
N GLY A 61 -6.96 7.77 1.68
CA GLY A 61 -7.68 7.85 2.96
C GLY A 61 -8.85 6.87 3.10
N TRP A 62 -9.06 5.96 2.12
CA TRP A 62 -10.21 5.07 2.10
C TRP A 62 -9.81 3.62 2.40
N HIS A 63 -10.66 2.91 3.14
CA HIS A 63 -10.50 1.47 3.34
C HIS A 63 -10.78 0.70 2.03
N PRO A 64 -10.13 -0.47 1.83
CA PRO A 64 -10.29 -1.34 0.65
C PRO A 64 -11.74 -1.63 0.23
N GLY A 65 -12.61 -1.90 1.21
CA GLY A 65 -14.02 -2.23 0.97
C GLY A 65 -14.79 -1.06 0.32
N PRO A 66 -14.91 0.09 1.01
CA PRO A 66 -15.53 1.29 0.44
C PRO A 66 -14.89 1.76 -0.87
N ALA A 67 -13.59 1.56 -1.03
CA ALA A 67 -12.88 1.94 -2.25
C ALA A 67 -13.09 0.97 -3.43
N GLY A 68 -13.85 -0.12 -3.30
CA GLY A 68 -14.11 -1.06 -4.40
C GLY A 68 -12.96 -2.03 -4.71
N VAL A 69 -11.88 -2.01 -3.93
CA VAL A 69 -10.66 -2.80 -4.14
C VAL A 69 -10.42 -3.67 -2.90
N PRO A 70 -11.27 -4.69 -2.62
CA PRO A 70 -11.27 -5.41 -1.35
C PRO A 70 -10.08 -6.35 -1.14
N GLY A 71 -9.28 -6.61 -2.18
CA GLY A 71 -8.18 -7.57 -2.13
C GLY A 71 -7.25 -7.47 -3.32
N LEU A 72 -6.07 -8.07 -3.21
CA LEU A 72 -5.10 -8.16 -4.30
C LEU A 72 -5.66 -8.99 -5.47
N ARG A 73 -6.42 -10.02 -5.12
CA ARG A 73 -7.25 -10.80 -6.04
C ARG A 73 -8.63 -11.00 -5.41
N TRP A 74 -9.69 -10.84 -6.19
CA TRP A 74 -11.05 -10.95 -5.70
C TRP A 74 -12.02 -11.35 -6.81
N TYR A 75 -13.16 -11.93 -6.44
CA TYR A 75 -14.19 -12.33 -7.39
C TYR A 75 -15.04 -11.12 -7.81
N ASP A 76 -15.03 -10.79 -9.09
CA ASP A 76 -15.74 -9.68 -9.68
C ASP A 76 -17.10 -10.14 -10.23
N ARG A 77 -18.15 -9.84 -9.46
CA ARG A 77 -19.55 -10.20 -9.78
C ARG A 77 -20.08 -9.52 -11.04
N SER A 78 -19.48 -8.42 -11.48
CA SER A 78 -19.91 -7.70 -12.68
C SER A 78 -19.46 -8.39 -13.97
N ARG A 79 -18.44 -9.24 -13.89
CA ARG A 79 -17.90 -9.97 -15.05
C ARG A 79 -18.83 -11.09 -15.45
N ARG A 80 -19.51 -10.91 -16.58
CA ARG A 80 -20.49 -11.87 -17.15
C ARG A 80 -19.87 -13.00 -17.97
N VAL A 81 -18.64 -12.83 -18.47
CA VAL A 81 -17.94 -13.83 -19.28
C VAL A 81 -16.57 -14.10 -18.63
N PRO A 82 -16.19 -15.37 -18.38
CA PRO A 82 -14.85 -15.66 -17.92
C PRO A 82 -13.88 -15.28 -19.04
N ALA A 83 -13.06 -14.25 -18.81
CA ALA A 83 -11.85 -14.06 -19.60
C ALA A 83 -10.91 -15.25 -19.35
N LEU A 84 -9.75 -15.30 -20.02
CA LEU A 84 -8.70 -16.31 -19.78
C LEU A 84 -8.33 -16.51 -18.29
N LEU A 85 -8.68 -15.55 -17.42
CA LEU A 85 -8.43 -15.53 -15.97
C LEU A 85 -9.71 -15.69 -15.09
N GLY A 86 -10.84 -16.08 -15.69
CA GLY A 86 -12.11 -16.29 -15.01
C GLY A 86 -12.82 -15.00 -14.56
N HIS A 87 -13.74 -15.14 -13.58
CA HIS A 87 -14.46 -14.04 -12.93
C HIS A 87 -13.61 -13.33 -11.85
N SER A 88 -12.29 -13.48 -11.88
CA SER A 88 -11.41 -12.86 -10.89
C SER A 88 -10.84 -11.55 -11.41
N ARG A 89 -10.76 -10.57 -10.52
CA ARG A 89 -9.85 -9.44 -10.61
C ARG A 89 -8.54 -9.84 -9.94
N SER A 90 -7.41 -9.53 -10.57
CA SER A 90 -6.08 -9.79 -10.03
C SER A 90 -5.13 -8.65 -10.35
N TYR A 91 -4.78 -7.83 -9.36
CA TYR A 91 -3.79 -6.77 -9.51
C TYR A 91 -2.35 -7.29 -9.51
N VAL A 92 -2.15 -8.60 -9.36
CA VAL A 92 -0.90 -9.23 -9.76
C VAL A 92 -0.92 -9.43 -11.28
N GLY A 93 -0.13 -8.62 -11.98
CA GLY A 93 0.02 -8.68 -13.43
C GLY A 93 -0.73 -7.56 -14.17
N PRO A 94 -1.12 -7.79 -15.45
CA PRO A 94 -1.57 -6.71 -16.33
C PRO A 94 -2.82 -5.96 -15.87
N GLN A 95 -3.67 -6.57 -15.03
CA GLN A 95 -4.90 -5.94 -14.56
C GLN A 95 -4.65 -4.88 -13.48
N VAL A 96 -3.42 -4.72 -12.95
CA VAL A 96 -3.06 -3.60 -12.07
C VAL A 96 -3.37 -2.25 -12.70
N ARG A 97 -3.24 -2.14 -14.03
CA ARG A 97 -3.56 -0.94 -14.81
C ARG A 97 -5.06 -0.60 -14.85
N ARG A 98 -5.91 -1.43 -14.24
CA ARG A 98 -7.35 -1.20 -14.13
C ARG A 98 -7.76 -0.65 -12.78
N ILE A 99 -6.83 -0.51 -11.83
CA ILE A 99 -7.14 -0.13 -10.45
C ILE A 99 -7.90 1.20 -10.38
N ASP A 100 -7.49 2.21 -11.14
CA ASP A 100 -8.14 3.53 -11.14
C ASP A 100 -9.62 3.48 -11.54
N GLY A 101 -9.99 2.56 -12.44
CA GLY A 101 -11.38 2.37 -12.86
C GLY A 101 -12.16 1.38 -12.00
N ASP A 102 -11.48 0.62 -11.15
CA ASP A 102 -12.10 -0.28 -10.17
C ASP A 102 -12.31 0.44 -8.80
N LEU A 103 -11.76 1.66 -8.63
CA LEU A 103 -12.04 2.52 -7.47
C LEU A 103 -13.48 3.06 -7.53
N ALA A 104 -14.15 3.08 -6.37
CA ALA A 104 -15.54 3.55 -6.22
C ALA A 104 -15.69 5.09 -6.27
#